data_AF-A0A1V5S454-F1
#
_entry.id   AF-A0A1V5S454-F1
#
_cell.length_a   1.000
_cell.length_b   1.000
_cell.length_c   1.000
_cell.angle_alpha   90.00
_cell.angle_beta   90.00
_cell.angle_gamma   90.00
#
_symmetry.space_group_name_H-M   'P 1'
#
loop_
_entity.id
_entity.type
_entity.pdbx_description
1 polymer ?
#
loop_
_entity_poly.entity_id
_entity_poly.type
_entity_poly.pdbx_seq_one_letter_code
_entity_poly.pdbx_strand_id
1 'polypeptide(L)'
;MLHSLSAQVSYYSAFIQRHPGWQYCGVYADEALTGTKEARDGFQRLLTDCRNGQIDLVITKSISRFARNTVTLLETVRELKALGVDVFFEEQNLHSISTDGELMITILASYAQEESLSASENQKWRVRKSFENGEYEGLGLIPGEVVSFKGAIDSKLKIPQIGWNSLIFSKNREKSRLYKYTDEGAYVYFVHSYYASSCDDFVSAYTQYGINITASAEKGSIYAVQYHPEKSGKTGLKILQAFCEI
;
A
#
# COMPACT_ATOMS: atom_id res chain seq x y z
N MET A 1 20.57 2.94 20.66
CA MET A 1 20.52 1.63 21.33
C MET A 1 20.68 0.55 20.26
N LEU A 2 21.81 -0.19 20.32
CA LEU A 2 22.20 -1.38 19.54
C LEU A 2 21.98 -1.33 18.00
N HIS A 3 22.87 -0.62 17.29
CA HIS A 3 22.93 -0.65 15.82
C HIS A 3 23.93 -1.66 15.24
N SER A 4 24.77 -2.31 16.05
CA SER A 4 25.73 -3.29 15.53
C SER A 4 25.04 -4.62 15.23
N LEU A 5 25.46 -5.30 14.16
CA LEU A 5 25.06 -6.67 13.84
C LEU A 5 25.34 -7.61 15.03
N SER A 6 26.48 -7.44 15.71
CA SER A 6 26.85 -8.22 16.88
C SER A 6 25.82 -8.16 18.01
N ALA A 7 25.22 -6.99 18.23
CA ALA A 7 24.18 -6.84 19.25
C ALA A 7 22.89 -7.58 18.89
N GLN A 8 22.51 -7.56 17.60
CA GLN A 8 21.33 -8.27 17.10
C GLN A 8 21.53 -9.78 17.21
N VAL A 9 22.72 -10.28 16.86
CA VAL A 9 23.08 -11.70 17.02
C VAL A 9 22.98 -12.12 18.49
N SER A 10 23.58 -11.36 19.41
CA SER A 10 23.52 -11.66 20.84
C SER A 10 22.09 -11.65 21.39
N TYR A 11 21.28 -10.69 20.95
CA TYR A 11 19.87 -10.59 21.34
C TYR A 11 19.09 -11.84 20.91
N TYR A 12 19.14 -12.21 19.62
CA TYR A 12 18.38 -13.36 19.13
C TYR A 12 18.91 -14.70 19.64
N SER A 13 20.22 -14.84 19.82
CA SER A 13 20.79 -16.03 20.45
C SER A 13 20.24 -16.23 21.87
N ALA A 14 20.21 -15.17 22.69
CA ALA A 14 19.62 -15.23 24.02
C ALA A 14 18.09 -15.44 23.99
N PHE A 15 17.39 -14.85 23.02
CA PHE A 15 15.96 -15.03 22.84
C PHE A 15 15.61 -16.49 22.52
N ILE A 16 16.36 -17.12 21.61
CA ILE A 16 16.16 -18.53 21.22
C ILE A 16 16.46 -19.47 22.39
N GLN A 17 17.56 -19.25 23.12
CA GLN A 17 17.93 -20.08 24.28
C GLN A 17 16.91 -20.04 25.43
N ARG A 18 16.08 -18.98 25.51
CA ARG A 18 15.01 -18.88 26.51
C ARG A 18 13.76 -19.68 26.16
N HIS A 19 13.64 -20.15 24.93
CA HIS A 19 12.48 -20.94 24.47
C HIS A 19 12.83 -22.43 24.49
N PRO A 20 12.27 -23.21 25.44
CA PRO A 20 12.51 -24.64 25.49
C PRO A 20 12.04 -25.32 24.20
N GLY A 21 12.91 -26.16 23.62
CA GLY A 21 12.63 -26.87 22.37
C GLY A 21 13.12 -26.17 21.11
N TRP A 22 13.65 -24.94 21.20
CA TRP A 22 14.26 -24.28 20.05
C TRP A 22 15.75 -24.58 19.97
N GLN A 23 16.24 -24.80 18.75
CA GLN A 23 17.66 -24.96 18.45
C GLN A 23 18.12 -23.79 17.60
N TYR A 24 19.23 -23.16 18.00
CA TYR A 24 19.84 -22.10 17.20
C TYR A 24 20.55 -22.70 15.98
N CYS A 25 19.99 -22.48 14.78
CA CYS A 25 20.56 -22.98 13.52
C CYS A 25 21.53 -22.00 12.84
N GLY A 26 21.53 -20.72 13.22
CA GLY A 26 22.42 -19.71 12.68
C GLY A 26 21.80 -18.32 12.59
N VAL A 27 22.60 -17.36 12.12
CA VAL A 27 22.12 -16.01 11.78
C VAL A 27 22.42 -15.74 10.31
N TYR A 28 21.40 -15.21 9.63
CA TYR A 28 21.46 -14.76 8.25
C TYR A 28 21.34 -13.25 8.26
N ALA A 29 22.38 -12.58 7.78
CA ALA A 29 22.45 -11.14 7.77
C ALA A 29 22.95 -10.67 6.41
N ASP A 30 22.36 -9.59 5.93
CA ASP A 30 22.81 -8.83 4.77
C ASP A 30 23.19 -7.43 5.29
N GLU A 31 24.38 -6.93 4.94
CA GLU A 31 24.73 -5.54 5.21
C GLU A 31 23.96 -4.62 4.25
N ALA A 32 23.27 -3.61 4.78
CA ALA A 32 22.63 -2.60 3.96
C ALA A 32 23.63 -1.47 3.69
N LEU A 33 24.53 -1.67 2.72
CA LEU A 33 25.22 -0.55 2.12
C LEU A 33 24.25 0.15 1.16
N THR A 34 24.23 1.47 1.22
CA THR A 34 23.18 2.30 0.65
C THR A 34 23.06 2.14 -0.88
N GLY A 35 21.82 2.00 -1.36
CA GLY A 35 21.41 2.50 -2.68
C GLY A 35 21.83 1.72 -3.95
N THR A 36 22.52 0.59 -3.85
CA THR A 36 22.76 -0.28 -5.03
C THR A 36 22.04 -1.62 -4.91
N LYS A 37 21.76 -2.27 -6.05
CA LYS A 37 21.16 -3.61 -6.11
C LYS A 37 22.13 -4.64 -5.52
N GLU A 38 22.30 -4.65 -4.21
CA GLU A 38 23.14 -5.63 -3.54
C GLU A 38 22.36 -6.95 -3.42
N ALA A 39 23.01 -8.02 -3.86
CA ALA A 39 22.52 -9.39 -3.75
C ALA A 39 22.36 -9.74 -2.27
N ARG A 40 21.20 -10.27 -1.89
CA ARG A 40 20.90 -10.65 -0.50
C ARG A 40 21.42 -12.04 -0.22
N ASP A 41 22.74 -12.22 -0.23
CA ASP A 41 23.37 -13.55 -0.15
C ASP A 41 23.02 -14.27 1.16
N GLY A 42 22.92 -13.53 2.27
CA GLY A 42 22.47 -14.08 3.55
C GLY A 42 21.02 -14.56 3.48
N PHE A 43 20.14 -13.77 2.86
CA PHE A 43 18.75 -14.17 2.64
C PHE A 43 18.60 -15.36 1.69
N GLN A 44 19.39 -15.44 0.61
CA GLN A 44 19.34 -16.59 -0.30
C GLN A 44 19.83 -17.87 0.38
N ARG A 45 20.84 -17.77 1.24
CA ARG A 45 21.29 -18.89 2.08
C ARG A 45 20.20 -19.34 3.05
N LEU A 46 19.51 -18.39 3.71
CA LEU A 46 18.35 -18.69 4.57
C LEU A 46 17.29 -19.51 3.80
N LEU A 47 16.89 -19.06 2.61
CA LEU A 47 15.88 -19.76 1.82
C LEU A 47 16.34 -21.16 1.39
N THR A 48 17.63 -21.32 1.08
CA THR A 48 18.21 -22.62 0.72
C THR A 48 18.15 -23.59 1.90
N ASP A 49 18.54 -23.14 3.10
CA ASP A 49 18.52 -23.95 4.31
C ASP A 49 17.07 -24.32 4.73
N CYS A 50 16.11 -23.39 4.53
CA CYS A 50 14.68 -23.68 4.68
C CYS A 50 14.19 -24.76 3.70
N ARG A 51 14.55 -24.65 2.40
CA ARG A 51 14.19 -25.64 1.36
C ARG A 51 14.80 -27.02 1.62
N ASN A 52 15.97 -27.05 2.27
CA ASN A 52 16.62 -28.29 2.69
C ASN A 52 16.04 -28.89 3.99
N GLY A 53 15.02 -28.26 4.58
CA GLY A 53 14.39 -28.71 5.83
C GLY A 53 15.27 -28.55 7.07
N GLN A 54 16.28 -27.67 7.02
CA GLN A 54 17.19 -27.42 8.14
C GLN A 54 16.66 -26.36 9.12
N ILE A 55 15.62 -25.62 8.70
CA ILE A 55 15.01 -24.53 9.44
C ILE A 55 13.49 -24.68 9.33
N ASP A 56 12.82 -24.67 10.46
CA ASP A 56 11.37 -24.72 10.63
C ASP A 56 10.79 -23.41 11.20
N LEU A 57 11.63 -22.56 11.81
CA LEU A 57 11.26 -21.24 12.30
C LEU A 57 12.30 -20.18 11.93
N VAL A 58 11.84 -19.14 11.24
CA VAL A 58 12.61 -17.92 10.92
C VAL A 58 12.13 -16.78 11.82
N ILE A 59 13.06 -16.15 12.54
CA ILE A 59 12.76 -14.98 13.36
C ILE A 59 13.33 -13.74 12.67
N THR A 60 12.51 -12.72 12.52
CA THR A 60 12.93 -11.43 12.00
C THR A 60 12.33 -10.29 12.80
N LYS A 61 13.07 -9.19 12.92
CA LYS A 61 12.63 -8.04 13.71
C LYS A 61 11.33 -7.44 13.18
N SER A 62 11.18 -7.34 11.86
CA SER A 62 10.03 -6.71 11.25
C SER A 62 9.82 -7.15 9.81
N ILE A 63 8.61 -6.94 9.30
CA ILE A 63 8.27 -7.15 7.91
C ILE A 63 9.23 -6.40 6.96
N SER A 64 9.56 -5.15 7.28
CA SER A 64 10.43 -4.29 6.46
C SER A 64 11.88 -4.75 6.41
N ARG A 65 12.34 -5.56 7.37
CA ARG A 65 13.67 -6.19 7.32
C ARG A 65 13.67 -7.50 6.57
N PHE A 66 12.52 -8.16 6.47
CA PHE A 66 12.40 -9.44 5.81
C PHE A 66 12.41 -9.31 4.29
N ALA A 67 11.70 -8.33 3.73
CA ALA A 67 11.57 -8.15 2.29
C ALA A 67 11.60 -6.68 1.87
N ARG A 68 12.04 -6.44 0.63
CA ARG A 68 12.21 -5.09 0.06
C ARG A 68 10.93 -4.49 -0.49
N ASN A 69 9.94 -5.33 -0.82
CA ASN A 69 8.63 -4.93 -1.32
C ASN A 69 7.59 -5.98 -0.94
N THR A 70 6.32 -5.63 -1.14
CA THR A 70 5.17 -6.43 -0.71
C THR A 70 5.05 -7.73 -1.49
N VAL A 71 5.39 -7.71 -2.78
CA VAL A 71 5.36 -8.88 -3.66
C VAL A 71 6.36 -9.95 -3.17
N THR A 72 7.63 -9.56 -2.98
CA THR A 72 8.68 -10.46 -2.50
C THR A 72 8.37 -11.00 -1.11
N LEU A 73 7.82 -10.18 -0.22
CA LEU A 73 7.36 -10.62 1.09
C LEU A 73 6.33 -11.74 0.98
N LEU A 74 5.27 -11.48 0.20
CA LEU A 74 4.14 -12.39 0.03
C LEU A 74 4.57 -13.72 -0.59
N GLU A 75 5.34 -13.67 -1.67
CA GLU A 75 5.86 -14.85 -2.37
C GLU A 75 6.70 -15.71 -1.43
N THR A 76 7.64 -15.07 -0.71
CA THR A 76 8.54 -15.78 0.20
C THR A 76 7.78 -16.40 1.37
N VAL A 77 6.86 -15.66 2.01
CA VAL A 77 6.08 -16.20 3.15
C VAL A 77 5.20 -17.37 2.71
N ARG A 78 4.58 -17.30 1.52
CA ARG A 78 3.80 -18.41 0.97
C ARG A 78 4.67 -19.64 0.68
N GLU A 79 5.85 -19.43 0.11
CA GLU A 79 6.81 -20.51 -0.14
C GLU A 79 7.23 -21.19 1.16
N LEU A 80 7.68 -20.42 2.16
CA LEU A 80 8.11 -20.95 3.45
C LEU A 80 6.97 -21.68 4.16
N LYS A 81 5.76 -21.12 4.16
CA LYS A 81 4.57 -21.80 4.71
C LYS A 81 4.28 -23.13 4.00
N ALA A 82 4.42 -23.19 2.67
CA ALA A 82 4.23 -24.43 1.90
C ALA A 82 5.29 -25.49 2.24
N LEU A 83 6.49 -25.07 2.67
CA LEU A 83 7.55 -25.94 3.19
C LEU A 83 7.36 -26.30 4.68
N GLY A 84 6.33 -25.78 5.34
CA GLY A 84 6.10 -25.96 6.78
C GLY A 84 6.97 -25.08 7.68
N VAL A 85 7.60 -24.05 7.12
CA VAL A 85 8.46 -23.10 7.84
C VAL A 85 7.66 -21.89 8.27
N ASP A 86 7.70 -21.56 9.56
CA ASP A 86 7.08 -20.36 10.10
C ASP A 86 8.04 -19.16 10.06
N VAL A 87 7.49 -17.97 9.80
CA VAL A 87 8.17 -16.69 9.95
C VAL A 87 7.51 -15.91 11.09
N PHE A 88 8.29 -15.66 12.14
CA PHE A 88 7.90 -14.82 13.26
C PHE A 88 8.44 -13.39 13.09
N PHE A 89 7.52 -12.42 12.98
CA PHE A 89 7.80 -10.99 12.90
C PHE A 89 7.67 -10.35 14.28
N GLU A 90 8.80 -10.07 14.93
CA GLU A 90 8.84 -9.66 16.34
C GLU A 90 8.12 -8.34 16.63
N GLU A 91 8.37 -7.27 15.86
CA GLU A 91 7.72 -5.97 16.05
C GLU A 91 6.21 -6.03 15.84
N GLN A 92 5.75 -6.93 14.97
CA GLN A 92 4.33 -7.17 14.71
C GLN A 92 3.74 -8.20 15.68
N ASN A 93 4.59 -8.88 16.47
CA ASN A 93 4.26 -10.04 17.29
C ASN A 93 3.38 -11.05 16.54
N LEU A 94 3.84 -11.45 15.35
CA LEU A 94 3.01 -12.17 14.38
C LEU A 94 3.73 -13.41 13.83
N HIS A 95 3.05 -14.55 13.91
CA HIS A 95 3.45 -15.79 13.24
C HIS A 95 2.75 -15.91 11.89
N SER A 96 3.50 -16.20 10.84
CA SER A 96 2.98 -16.30 9.47
C SER A 96 1.98 -17.43 9.25
N ILE A 97 2.07 -18.49 10.05
CA ILE A 97 1.16 -19.65 9.98
C ILE A 97 -0.11 -19.48 10.83
N SER A 98 -0.16 -18.46 11.69
CA SER A 98 -1.33 -18.19 12.53
C SER A 98 -2.51 -17.63 11.71
N THR A 99 -3.72 -17.65 12.30
CA THR A 99 -4.92 -17.04 11.70
C THR A 99 -4.72 -15.55 11.40
N ASP A 100 -4.08 -14.82 12.32
CA ASP A 100 -3.75 -13.41 12.12
C ASP A 100 -2.70 -13.22 11.01
N GLY A 101 -1.79 -14.19 10.86
CA GLY A 101 -0.82 -14.26 9.77
C GLY A 101 -1.49 -14.43 8.40
N GLU A 102 -2.53 -15.25 8.31
CA GLU A 102 -3.33 -15.41 7.08
C GLU A 102 -4.06 -14.14 6.68
N LEU A 103 -4.61 -13.42 7.65
CA LEU A 103 -5.22 -12.11 7.40
C LEU A 103 -4.18 -11.10 6.88
N MET A 104 -3.00 -11.06 7.50
CA MET A 104 -1.89 -10.22 7.02
C MET A 104 -1.51 -10.58 5.57
N ILE A 105 -1.32 -11.86 5.26
CA ILE A 105 -0.99 -12.35 3.90
C ILE A 105 -2.06 -11.91 2.90
N THR A 106 -3.34 -11.95 3.29
CA THR A 106 -4.46 -11.51 2.45
C THR A 106 -4.39 -10.01 2.16
N ILE A 107 -4.14 -9.19 3.19
CA ILE A 107 -3.97 -7.73 3.05
C ILE A 107 -2.76 -7.41 2.19
N LEU A 108 -1.62 -8.06 2.45
CA LEU A 108 -0.40 -7.92 1.66
C LEU A 108 -0.59 -8.36 0.22
N ALA A 109 -1.43 -9.36 -0.06
CA ALA A 109 -1.75 -9.77 -1.43
C ALA A 109 -2.49 -8.66 -2.19
N SER A 110 -3.46 -8.00 -1.55
CA SER A 110 -4.14 -6.83 -2.12
C SER A 110 -3.15 -5.70 -2.43
N TYR A 111 -2.27 -5.38 -1.49
CA TYR A 111 -1.23 -4.36 -1.69
C TYR A 111 -0.18 -4.76 -2.75
N ALA A 112 0.25 -6.02 -2.79
CA ALA A 112 1.19 -6.53 -3.78
C ALA A 112 0.60 -6.51 -5.19
N GLN A 113 -0.70 -6.81 -5.33
CA GLN A 113 -1.43 -6.67 -6.57
C GLN A 113 -1.51 -5.20 -6.99
N GLU A 114 -1.80 -4.30 -6.05
CA GLU A 114 -1.78 -2.85 -6.30
C GLU A 114 -0.39 -2.33 -6.66
N GLU A 115 0.68 -2.80 -5.99
CA GLU A 115 2.07 -2.43 -6.25
C GLU A 115 2.53 -2.96 -7.61
N SER A 116 2.16 -4.19 -7.97
CA SER A 116 2.39 -4.73 -9.32
C SER A 116 1.62 -3.94 -10.38
N LEU A 117 0.37 -3.56 -10.09
CA LEU A 117 -0.41 -2.66 -10.94
C LEU A 117 0.24 -1.28 -11.01
N SER A 118 0.90 -0.80 -9.95
CA SER A 118 1.60 0.48 -9.82
C SER A 118 2.96 0.52 -10.51
N ALA A 119 3.71 -0.59 -10.49
CA ALA A 119 4.90 -0.77 -11.33
C ALA A 119 4.51 -0.83 -12.81
N SER A 120 3.40 -1.50 -13.14
CA SER A 120 2.73 -1.35 -14.44
C SER A 120 2.21 0.08 -14.63
N GLU A 121 1.81 0.79 -13.57
CA GLU A 121 1.46 2.21 -13.64
C GLU A 121 2.65 3.11 -13.94
N ASN A 122 3.92 2.70 -13.84
CA ASN A 122 5.02 3.49 -14.41
C ASN A 122 5.01 3.43 -15.95
N GLN A 123 4.58 2.32 -16.54
CA GLN A 123 4.20 2.26 -17.96
C GLN A 123 2.88 2.98 -18.23
N LYS A 124 1.88 2.89 -17.34
CA LYS A 124 0.67 3.71 -17.44
C LYS A 124 0.92 5.17 -17.12
N TRP A 125 2.05 5.56 -16.54
CA TRP A 125 2.52 6.94 -16.34
C TRP A 125 3.07 7.47 -17.64
N ARG A 126 3.74 6.63 -18.43
CA ARG A 126 4.05 6.91 -19.84
C ARG A 126 2.78 7.07 -20.66
N VAL A 127 1.80 6.18 -20.50
CA VAL A 127 0.50 6.29 -21.17
C VAL A 127 -0.31 7.47 -20.64
N ARG A 128 -0.33 7.76 -19.33
CA ARG A 128 -0.93 8.93 -18.69
C ARG A 128 -0.26 10.19 -19.17
N LYS A 129 1.06 10.25 -19.27
CA LYS A 129 1.80 11.39 -19.81
C LYS A 129 1.51 11.63 -21.30
N SER A 130 1.24 10.57 -22.08
CA SER A 130 0.73 10.66 -23.45
C SER A 130 -0.74 11.13 -23.48
N PHE A 131 -1.60 10.61 -22.61
CA PHE A 131 -2.96 11.11 -22.36
C PHE A 131 -2.98 12.60 -21.95
N GLU A 132 -2.06 13.01 -21.08
CA GLU A 132 -1.85 14.35 -20.53
C GLU A 132 -1.35 15.35 -21.59
N ASN A 133 -0.74 14.86 -22.68
CA ASN A 133 -0.41 15.65 -23.87
C ASN A 133 -1.55 15.65 -24.92
N GLY A 134 -2.70 15.02 -24.63
CA GLY A 134 -3.84 14.89 -25.55
C GLY A 134 -3.69 13.77 -26.58
N GLU A 135 -2.79 12.81 -26.38
CA GLU A 135 -2.50 11.75 -27.36
C GLU A 135 -3.45 10.54 -27.26
N TYR A 136 -4.32 10.47 -26.23
CA TYR A 136 -5.27 9.36 -26.04
C TYR A 136 -6.60 9.81 -25.41
N GLU A 137 -7.70 9.18 -25.83
CA GLU A 137 -9.06 9.36 -25.27
C GLU A 137 -9.33 8.40 -24.12
N GLY A 138 -9.97 8.88 -23.04
CA GLY A 138 -10.22 8.07 -21.84
C GLY A 138 -11.20 6.94 -22.12
N LEU A 139 -11.53 6.13 -21.11
CA LEU A 139 -12.59 5.14 -21.27
C LEU A 139 -13.98 5.76 -21.58
N GLY A 140 -14.11 7.09 -21.53
CA GLY A 140 -15.35 7.81 -21.86
C GLY A 140 -16.51 7.56 -20.90
N LEU A 141 -16.23 6.95 -19.74
CA LEU A 141 -17.25 6.50 -18.79
C LEU A 141 -17.95 7.69 -18.12
N ILE A 142 -17.18 8.64 -17.59
CA ILE A 142 -17.67 9.89 -17.00
C ILE A 142 -17.12 11.05 -17.86
N PRO A 143 -17.99 11.91 -18.43
CA PRO A 143 -17.56 13.12 -19.12
C PRO A 143 -16.77 14.05 -18.21
N GLY A 144 -15.66 14.58 -18.72
CA GLY A 144 -14.79 15.51 -17.99
C GLY A 144 -13.39 15.56 -18.59
N GLU A 145 -12.55 16.40 -17.98
CA GLU A 145 -11.17 16.60 -18.37
C GLU A 145 -10.24 16.37 -17.18
N VAL A 146 -9.02 15.91 -17.44
CA VAL A 146 -7.97 15.83 -16.41
C VAL A 146 -7.01 16.98 -16.62
N VAL A 147 -6.95 17.89 -15.66
CA VAL A 147 -6.17 19.13 -15.75
C VAL A 147 -5.10 19.19 -14.66
N SER A 148 -3.98 19.85 -14.98
CA SER A 148 -2.84 19.97 -14.07
C SER A 148 -3.12 20.98 -12.95
N PHE A 149 -2.66 20.68 -11.73
CA PHE A 149 -2.62 21.69 -10.66
C PHE A 149 -1.65 22.83 -10.96
N LYS A 150 -0.59 22.56 -11.74
CA LYS A 150 0.41 23.56 -12.11
C LYS A 150 -0.24 24.69 -12.90
N GLY A 151 -0.17 25.91 -12.36
CA GLY A 151 -0.80 27.11 -12.95
C GLY A 151 -2.26 27.33 -12.53
N ALA A 152 -2.91 26.35 -11.89
CA ALA A 152 -4.28 26.47 -11.37
C ALA A 152 -4.34 26.84 -9.88
N ILE A 153 -3.28 26.57 -9.12
CA ILE A 153 -3.19 26.86 -7.67
C ILE A 153 -1.97 27.74 -7.35
N ASP A 154 -1.97 28.37 -6.17
CA ASP A 154 -0.83 29.16 -5.68
C ASP A 154 0.45 28.31 -5.67
N SER A 155 1.51 28.85 -6.27
CA SER A 155 2.87 28.31 -6.31
C SER A 155 3.47 27.87 -4.97
N LYS A 156 2.93 28.38 -3.84
CA LYS A 156 3.34 27.97 -2.49
C LYS A 156 2.80 26.60 -2.07
N LEU A 157 1.73 26.13 -2.69
CA LEU A 157 1.17 24.80 -2.44
C LEU A 157 2.02 23.74 -3.16
N LYS A 158 2.23 22.60 -2.49
CA LYS A 158 3.06 21.53 -3.02
C LYS A 158 2.31 20.74 -4.09
N ILE A 159 2.99 20.46 -5.20
CA ILE A 159 2.50 19.56 -6.24
C ILE A 159 3.49 18.39 -6.34
N PRO A 160 3.05 17.13 -6.25
CA PRO A 160 1.66 16.69 -6.08
C PRO A 160 1.04 17.14 -4.74
N GLN A 161 -0.27 17.30 -4.73
CA GLN A 161 -1.05 17.38 -3.49
C GLN A 161 -0.80 16.09 -2.72
N ILE A 162 -0.09 16.16 -1.59
CA ILE A 162 0.14 15.03 -0.69
C ILE A 162 -0.44 15.37 0.67
N GLY A 163 -1.46 14.65 1.09
CA GLY A 163 -2.00 14.82 2.43
C GLY A 163 -3.44 14.40 2.59
N TRP A 164 -3.94 14.69 3.78
CA TRP A 164 -5.31 14.43 4.18
C TRP A 164 -6.15 15.68 3.94
N ASN A 165 -7.27 15.53 3.23
CA ASN A 165 -8.24 16.59 3.03
C ASN A 165 -9.65 16.07 3.35
N SER A 166 -10.52 16.98 3.78
CA SER A 166 -11.91 16.64 4.11
C SER A 166 -12.75 16.48 2.84
N LEU A 167 -13.71 15.55 2.91
CA LEU A 167 -14.74 15.38 1.90
C LEU A 167 -15.86 16.40 2.11
N ILE A 168 -16.26 17.04 1.02
CA ILE A 168 -17.41 17.94 0.95
C ILE A 168 -18.43 17.30 0.01
N PHE A 169 -19.54 16.79 0.52
CA PHE A 169 -20.54 16.12 -0.31
C PHE A 169 -21.28 17.12 -1.18
N SER A 170 -21.44 16.77 -2.45
CA SER A 170 -22.16 17.60 -3.42
C SER A 170 -23.60 17.82 -2.96
N LYS A 171 -24.08 19.07 -3.05
CA LYS A 171 -25.47 19.44 -2.73
C LYS A 171 -26.39 19.38 -3.94
N ASN A 172 -25.84 19.15 -5.13
CA ASN A 172 -26.58 19.10 -6.39
C ASN A 172 -27.20 17.72 -6.67
N ARG A 173 -26.98 16.74 -5.79
CA ARG A 173 -27.45 15.36 -5.92
C ARG A 173 -27.63 14.69 -4.58
N GLU A 174 -28.33 13.56 -4.57
CA GLU A 174 -28.42 12.72 -3.39
C GLU A 174 -27.03 12.23 -2.96
N LYS A 175 -26.86 12.04 -1.64
CA LYS A 175 -25.62 11.50 -1.07
C LYS A 175 -25.28 10.17 -1.72
N SER A 176 -24.07 10.06 -2.27
CA SER A 176 -23.59 8.82 -2.90
C SER A 176 -23.68 7.62 -1.96
N ARG A 177 -24.02 6.46 -2.53
CA ARG A 177 -23.98 5.17 -1.83
C ARG A 177 -22.58 4.85 -1.30
N LEU A 178 -21.50 5.34 -1.95
CA LEU A 178 -20.13 5.24 -1.43
C LEU A 178 -19.95 5.83 -0.04
N TYR A 179 -20.79 6.81 0.33
CA TYR A 179 -20.70 7.51 1.59
C TYR A 179 -21.75 7.06 2.61
N LYS A 180 -22.39 5.89 2.41
CA LYS A 180 -23.38 5.32 3.33
C LYS A 180 -22.92 5.35 4.80
N TYR A 181 -21.66 5.01 5.06
CA TYR A 181 -21.07 4.92 6.41
C TYR A 181 -20.12 6.08 6.76
N THR A 182 -20.08 7.12 5.91
CA THR A 182 -19.12 8.23 6.00
C THR A 182 -19.86 9.55 6.16
N ASP A 183 -19.39 10.37 7.09
CA ASP A 183 -20.00 11.66 7.40
C ASP A 183 -19.35 12.80 6.60
N GLU A 184 -20.10 13.89 6.46
CA GLU A 184 -19.61 15.14 5.86
C GLU A 184 -18.37 15.62 6.63
N GLY A 185 -17.33 16.07 5.93
CA GLY A 185 -16.08 16.52 6.53
C GLY A 185 -15.11 15.40 6.91
N ALA A 186 -15.43 14.13 6.64
CA ALA A 186 -14.50 13.03 6.86
C ALA A 186 -13.22 13.19 6.02
N TYR A 187 -12.07 12.87 6.62
CA TYR A 187 -10.77 13.04 5.96
C TYR A 187 -10.37 11.78 5.17
N VAL A 188 -9.85 12.01 3.97
CA VAL A 188 -9.30 10.99 3.07
C VAL A 188 -7.97 11.46 2.50
N TYR A 189 -7.15 10.53 2.04
CA TYR A 189 -5.77 10.75 1.63
C TYR A 189 -5.64 10.96 0.11
N PHE A 190 -4.91 12.00 -0.31
CA PHE A 190 -4.67 12.37 -1.70
C PHE A 190 -3.16 12.40 -2.01
N VAL A 191 -2.78 11.96 -3.22
CA VAL A 191 -1.42 12.03 -3.78
C VAL A 191 -1.48 12.28 -5.30
N HIS A 192 -1.77 13.50 -5.75
CA HIS A 192 -2.02 13.79 -7.17
C HIS A 192 -1.43 15.12 -7.67
N SER A 193 -0.95 15.13 -8.93
CA SER A 193 -0.49 16.34 -9.64
C SER A 193 -1.53 16.94 -10.60
N TYR A 194 -2.63 16.23 -10.81
CA TYR A 194 -3.75 16.58 -11.69
C TYR A 194 -5.07 16.31 -10.97
N TYR A 195 -6.15 16.90 -11.46
CA TYR A 195 -7.50 16.70 -10.94
C TYR A 195 -8.53 16.64 -12.06
N ALA A 196 -9.67 16.00 -11.80
CA ALA A 196 -10.79 15.99 -12.73
C ALA A 196 -11.56 17.32 -12.69
N SER A 197 -11.77 17.91 -13.86
CA SER A 197 -12.53 19.14 -14.12
C SER A 197 -13.66 18.88 -15.13
N SER A 198 -14.52 19.86 -15.36
CA SER A 198 -15.58 19.82 -16.39
C SER A 198 -16.52 18.63 -16.25
N CYS A 199 -16.76 18.17 -15.02
CA CYS A 199 -17.57 16.99 -14.70
C CYS A 199 -18.61 17.24 -13.59
N ASP A 200 -18.96 18.50 -13.33
CA ASP A 200 -19.78 18.94 -12.19
C ASP A 200 -21.10 18.19 -12.02
N ASP A 201 -21.77 17.85 -13.13
CA ASP A 201 -23.04 17.09 -13.12
C ASP A 201 -22.90 15.69 -12.50
N PHE A 202 -21.68 15.15 -12.47
CA PHE A 202 -21.38 13.80 -11.98
C PHE A 202 -20.71 13.82 -10.60
N VAL A 203 -20.30 14.98 -10.07
CA VAL A 203 -19.50 15.05 -8.84
C VAL A 203 -20.35 14.68 -7.62
N SER A 204 -19.93 13.62 -6.92
CA SER A 204 -20.53 13.17 -5.65
C SER A 204 -19.89 13.81 -4.43
N ALA A 205 -18.59 14.14 -4.49
CA ALA A 205 -17.93 14.90 -3.45
C ALA A 205 -16.77 15.72 -4.00
N TYR A 206 -16.52 16.84 -3.35
CA TYR A 206 -15.37 17.72 -3.56
C TYR A 206 -14.39 17.60 -2.40
N THR A 207 -13.21 18.17 -2.58
CA THR A 207 -12.30 18.55 -1.50
C THR A 207 -11.65 19.88 -1.84
N GLN A 208 -10.96 20.50 -0.88
CA GLN A 208 -10.28 21.78 -1.06
C GLN A 208 -8.77 21.63 -1.03
N TYR A 209 -8.10 22.11 -2.08
CA TYR A 209 -6.64 22.24 -2.14
C TYR A 209 -6.24 23.45 -2.98
N GLY A 210 -6.30 24.65 -2.39
CA GLY A 210 -6.15 25.93 -3.09
C GLY A 210 -7.35 26.31 -3.97
N ILE A 211 -8.00 25.31 -4.56
CA ILE A 211 -9.25 25.36 -5.32
C ILE A 211 -10.17 24.22 -4.87
N ASN A 212 -11.45 24.28 -5.23
CA ASN A 212 -12.34 23.13 -5.13
C ASN A 212 -11.98 22.12 -6.22
N ILE A 213 -11.76 20.88 -5.81
CA ILE A 213 -11.38 19.77 -6.68
C ILE A 213 -12.34 18.61 -6.50
N THR A 214 -12.61 17.91 -7.59
CA THR A 214 -13.41 16.69 -7.60
C THR A 214 -12.73 15.62 -6.75
N ALA A 215 -13.37 15.22 -5.64
CA ALA A 215 -12.91 14.11 -4.82
C ALA A 215 -13.52 12.78 -5.27
N SER A 216 -14.77 12.80 -5.75
CA SER A 216 -15.42 11.64 -6.35
C SER A 216 -16.50 12.06 -7.35
N ALA A 217 -16.75 11.20 -8.32
CA ALA A 217 -17.82 11.35 -9.29
C ALA A 217 -18.53 10.01 -9.54
N GLU A 218 -19.80 10.06 -9.93
CA GLU A 218 -20.56 8.86 -10.26
C GLU A 218 -21.56 9.09 -11.40
N LYS A 219 -21.78 8.02 -12.18
CA LYS A 219 -22.73 7.99 -13.30
C LYS A 219 -23.31 6.59 -13.44
N GLY A 220 -24.60 6.42 -13.14
CA GLY A 220 -25.23 5.11 -13.11
C GLY A 220 -24.54 4.20 -12.08
N SER A 221 -24.05 3.04 -12.52
CA SER A 221 -23.30 2.08 -11.69
C SER A 221 -21.78 2.33 -11.67
N ILE A 222 -21.33 3.47 -12.19
CA ILE A 222 -19.91 3.82 -12.28
C ILE A 222 -19.57 4.78 -11.16
N TYR A 223 -18.55 4.45 -10.38
CA TYR A 223 -18.07 5.23 -9.26
C TYR A 223 -16.57 5.48 -9.42
N ALA A 224 -16.16 6.74 -9.32
CA ALA A 224 -14.77 7.16 -9.44
C ALA A 224 -14.38 8.00 -8.22
N VAL A 225 -13.19 7.77 -7.69
CA VAL A 225 -12.62 8.53 -6.58
C VAL A 225 -11.22 9.01 -6.95
N GLN A 226 -10.91 10.24 -6.59
CA GLN A 226 -9.57 10.81 -6.72
C GLN A 226 -8.71 10.44 -5.51
N TYR A 227 -9.27 10.41 -4.29
CA TYR A 227 -8.53 9.97 -3.10
C TYR A 227 -8.22 8.48 -3.10
N HIS A 228 -7.39 8.05 -2.15
CA HIS A 228 -6.94 6.67 -1.93
C HIS A 228 -7.70 6.04 -0.75
N PRO A 229 -8.82 5.32 -0.97
CA PRO A 229 -9.56 4.70 0.12
C PRO A 229 -8.69 3.76 0.96
N GLU A 230 -7.79 3.01 0.34
CA GLU A 230 -6.86 2.08 0.98
C GLU A 230 -5.83 2.75 1.90
N LYS A 231 -5.54 4.04 1.69
CA LYS A 231 -4.64 4.85 2.53
C LYS A 231 -5.39 5.77 3.49
N SER A 232 -6.72 5.79 3.41
CA SER A 232 -7.59 6.71 4.16
C SER A 232 -8.03 6.18 5.54
N GLY A 233 -7.34 5.14 6.06
CA GLY A 233 -7.59 4.58 7.38
C GLY A 233 -9.05 4.12 7.58
N LYS A 234 -9.63 4.43 8.74
CA LYS A 234 -11.01 4.03 9.08
C LYS A 234 -12.05 4.62 8.12
N THR A 235 -11.87 5.86 7.67
CA THR A 235 -12.76 6.50 6.68
C THR A 235 -12.71 5.73 5.36
N GLY A 236 -11.51 5.36 4.93
CA GLY A 236 -11.28 4.54 3.76
C GLY A 236 -11.99 3.20 3.80
N LEU A 237 -11.86 2.48 4.91
CA LEU A 237 -12.53 1.19 5.13
C LEU A 237 -14.06 1.30 5.05
N LYS A 238 -14.64 2.36 5.63
CA LYS A 238 -16.09 2.63 5.55
C LYS A 238 -16.56 2.85 4.11
N ILE A 239 -15.77 3.56 3.30
CA ILE A 239 -16.08 3.81 1.89
C ILE A 239 -16.00 2.50 1.08
N LEU A 240 -14.96 1.70 1.31
CA LEU A 240 -14.80 0.39 0.66
C LEU A 240 -15.92 -0.58 1.06
N GLN A 241 -16.29 -0.61 2.34
CA GLN A 241 -17.44 -1.40 2.81
C GLN A 241 -18.72 -0.97 2.09
N ALA A 242 -18.98 0.34 2.02
CA ALA A 242 -20.16 0.86 1.33
C ALA A 242 -20.16 0.45 -0.15
N PHE A 243 -19.01 0.47 -0.83
CA PHE A 243 -18.87 0.01 -2.22
C PHE A 243 -19.19 -1.47 -2.41
N CYS A 244 -18.77 -2.36 -1.49
CA CYS A 244 -19.09 -3.79 -1.55
C CYS A 244 -20.59 -4.09 -1.41
N GLU A 245 -21.38 -3.15 -0.90
CA GLU A 245 -22.83 -3.26 -0.74
C GLU A 245 -23.60 -2.58 -1.89
N ILE A 246 -22.90 -2.10 -2.93
CA ILE A 246 -23.51 -1.43 -4.09
C ILE A 246 -24.09 -2.43 -5.08
#